data_AF-A0A8D8Q7J6-F1
#
_entry.id   AF-A0A8D8Q7J6-F1
#
_cell.length_a   1.000
_cell.length_b   1.000
_cell.length_c   1.000
_cell.angle_alpha   90.00
_cell.angle_beta   90.00
_cell.angle_gamma   90.00
#
_symmetry.space_group_name_H-M   'P 1'
#
loop_
_entity.id
_entity.type
_entity.pdbx_description
1 polymer ?
#
loop_
_entity_poly.entity_id
_entity_poly.type
_entity_poly.pdbx_seq_one_letter_code
_entity_poly.pdbx_strand_id
1 'polypeptide(L)'
;MFKSLKQVSLLFPVVSTYREPVRGWIDNVYGPVGLMVGIGTGVLHTYHYDADSVTEMVPVDMVVNSMVATAWYTAKSNQQQIPIYNYVSSIQKPVTYNQFLQHNIKHGHHWPTIRAVWYYSFWPTKSRTLFMILNLLLHTIPGLLLDAMATMLGKKPMLSSVYTK
;
A
#
# COMPACT_ATOMS: atom_id res chain seq x y z
N MET A 1 3.47 0.04 24.05
CA MET A 1 2.86 -0.56 25.26
C MET A 1 1.99 -1.71 24.79
N PHE A 2 2.43 -2.95 25.02
CA PHE A 2 1.93 -4.16 24.34
C PHE A 2 0.67 -4.74 25.01
N LYS A 3 -0.28 -5.27 24.23
CA LYS A 3 -1.44 -6.04 24.71
C LYS A 3 -1.54 -7.42 24.03
N SER A 4 -2.05 -8.38 24.79
CA SER A 4 -2.11 -9.83 24.58
C SER A 4 -3.01 -10.29 23.42
N LEU A 5 -2.44 -11.08 22.50
CA LEU A 5 -3.14 -12.02 21.61
C LEU A 5 -2.22 -13.22 21.39
N LYS A 6 -2.74 -14.45 21.51
CA LYS A 6 -2.01 -15.71 21.26
C LYS A 6 -1.57 -15.76 19.79
N GLN A 7 -0.30 -16.09 19.53
CA GLN A 7 0.39 -16.22 18.23
C GLN A 7 1.00 -14.90 17.69
N VAL A 8 2.30 -14.94 17.32
CA VAL A 8 2.95 -13.87 16.54
C VAL A 8 2.45 -14.03 15.10
N SER A 9 1.26 -13.52 14.84
CA SER A 9 0.71 -13.39 13.51
C SER A 9 1.05 -11.99 13.02
N LEU A 10 2.03 -11.86 12.12
CA LEU A 10 2.31 -10.62 11.40
C LEU A 10 1.20 -10.39 10.36
N LEU A 11 -0.01 -10.02 10.81
CA LEU A 11 -1.16 -9.70 9.97
C LEU A 11 -1.18 -8.22 9.58
N PHE A 12 -0.01 -7.65 9.27
CA PHE A 12 0.11 -6.23 8.97
C PHE A 12 0.75 -6.00 7.60
N PRO A 13 0.30 -4.99 6.84
CA PRO A 13 0.98 -4.55 5.64
C PRO A 13 2.39 -4.04 5.98
N VAL A 14 3.40 -4.77 5.51
CA VAL A 14 4.80 -4.35 5.59
C VAL A 14 5.10 -3.45 4.40
N VAL A 15 5.70 -2.29 4.67
CA VAL A 15 6.08 -1.31 3.63
C VAL A 15 7.60 -1.26 3.46
N SER A 16 8.04 -0.47 2.48
CA SER A 16 9.46 -0.25 2.17
C SER A 16 10.29 0.11 3.40
N THR A 17 11.57 -0.21 3.36
CA THR A 17 12.53 0.10 4.42
C THR A 17 12.56 1.58 4.77
N TYR A 18 12.66 1.88 6.06
CA TYR A 18 12.84 3.24 6.54
C TYR A 18 14.27 3.73 6.31
N ARG A 19 15.27 2.87 6.57
CA ARG A 19 16.69 3.21 6.53
C ARG A 19 17.58 2.12 5.94
N GLU A 20 17.45 0.88 6.38
CA GLU A 20 18.41 -0.20 6.06
C GLU A 20 17.76 -1.34 5.26
N PRO A 21 18.50 -2.08 4.42
CA PRO A 21 19.89 -1.82 3.99
C PRO A 21 20.00 -0.64 3.01
N VAL A 22 18.91 -0.32 2.31
CA VAL A 22 18.80 0.83 1.41
C VAL A 22 17.44 1.46 1.67
N ARG A 23 17.39 2.77 1.97
CA ARG A 23 16.15 3.50 2.23
C ARG A 23 15.15 3.39 1.07
N GLY A 24 13.89 3.07 1.38
CA GLY A 24 12.82 2.95 0.39
C GLY A 24 12.89 1.66 -0.44
N TRP A 25 13.82 0.75 -0.13
CA TRP A 25 13.89 -0.56 -0.79
C TRP A 25 12.66 -1.40 -0.45
N ILE A 26 12.21 -2.13 -1.46
CA ILE A 26 11.11 -3.07 -1.36
C ILE A 26 11.32 -4.20 -2.38
N ASP A 27 10.95 -5.43 -2.02
CA ASP A 27 11.03 -6.61 -2.89
C ASP A 27 9.71 -6.94 -3.58
N ASN A 28 8.59 -6.40 -3.10
CA ASN A 28 7.26 -6.74 -3.57
C ASN A 28 6.34 -5.53 -3.74
N VAL A 29 5.33 -5.70 -4.59
CA VAL A 29 4.35 -4.66 -4.90
C VAL A 29 2.97 -5.14 -4.45
N TYR A 30 2.84 -5.39 -3.14
CA TYR A 30 1.59 -5.86 -2.53
C TYR A 30 1.01 -4.81 -1.57
N GLY A 31 -0.31 -4.91 -1.32
CA GLY A 31 -1.01 -4.08 -0.35
C GLY A 31 -0.86 -2.56 -0.63
N PRO A 32 -0.50 -1.74 0.38
CA PRO A 32 -0.37 -0.29 0.24
C PRO A 32 0.64 0.14 -0.83
N VAL A 33 1.70 -0.65 -1.04
CA VAL A 33 2.71 -0.36 -2.06
C VAL A 33 2.14 -0.57 -3.46
N GLY A 34 1.41 -1.67 -3.66
CA GLY A 34 0.71 -1.93 -4.93
C GLY A 34 -0.33 -0.88 -5.26
N LEU A 35 -1.08 -0.42 -4.25
CA LEU A 35 -2.00 0.71 -4.38
C LEU A 35 -1.26 1.97 -4.86
N MET A 36 -0.15 2.33 -4.21
CA MET A 36 0.64 3.52 -4.57
C MET A 36 1.31 3.40 -5.93
N VAL A 37 1.76 2.22 -6.35
CA VAL A 37 2.27 1.99 -7.70
C VAL A 37 1.16 2.20 -8.73
N GLY A 38 -0.03 1.63 -8.53
CA GLY A 38 -1.16 1.81 -9.44
C GLY A 38 -1.57 3.29 -9.58
N ILE A 39 -1.60 4.01 -8.46
CA ILE A 39 -1.87 5.45 -8.44
C ILE A 39 -0.75 6.23 -9.14
N GLY A 40 0.51 5.93 -8.82
CA GLY A 40 1.70 6.58 -9.36
C GLY A 40 1.96 6.32 -10.85
N THR A 41 1.46 5.20 -11.40
CA THR A 41 1.48 4.93 -12.84
C THR A 41 0.28 5.52 -13.57
N GLY A 42 -0.75 6.00 -12.85
CA GLY A 42 -2.01 6.42 -13.45
C GLY A 42 -2.82 5.24 -14.01
N VAL A 43 -2.71 4.07 -13.39
CA VAL A 43 -3.58 2.91 -13.66
C VAL A 43 -4.74 2.91 -12.66
N LEU A 44 -4.53 3.43 -11.45
CA LEU A 44 -5.57 3.50 -10.42
C LEU A 44 -5.97 4.95 -10.13
N HIS A 45 -7.19 5.32 -10.50
CA HIS A 45 -7.74 6.66 -10.32
C HIS A 45 -8.80 6.80 -9.22
N THR A 46 -9.41 5.71 -8.79
CA THR A 46 -10.39 5.71 -7.69
C THR A 46 -10.34 4.40 -6.92
N TYR A 47 -10.74 4.44 -5.65
CA TYR A 47 -10.87 3.27 -4.80
C TYR A 47 -11.98 3.50 -3.78
N HIS A 48 -12.76 2.46 -3.48
CA HIS A 48 -13.86 2.52 -2.51
C HIS A 48 -13.33 2.24 -1.11
N TYR A 49 -13.04 3.28 -0.34
CA TYR A 49 -12.59 3.14 1.04
C TYR A 49 -12.78 4.44 1.84
N ASP A 50 -12.73 4.31 3.17
CA ASP A 50 -12.72 5.46 4.06
C ASP A 50 -11.28 5.98 4.26
N ALA A 51 -10.99 7.14 3.67
CA ALA A 51 -9.68 7.78 3.75
C ALA A 51 -9.29 8.25 5.16
N ASP A 52 -10.26 8.44 6.06
CA ASP A 52 -10.02 8.86 7.44
C ASP A 52 -9.72 7.67 8.36
N SER A 53 -9.88 6.44 7.86
CA SER A 53 -9.54 5.24 8.63
C SER A 53 -8.04 5.13 8.86
N VAL A 54 -7.68 4.74 10.09
CA VAL A 54 -6.30 4.41 10.47
C VAL A 54 -5.86 3.16 9.72
N THR A 55 -4.64 3.20 9.19
CA THR A 55 -4.03 2.09 8.48
C THR A 55 -2.77 1.63 9.21
N GLU A 56 -2.54 0.32 9.24
CA GLU A 56 -1.31 -0.26 9.77
C GLU A 56 -0.27 -0.32 8.66
N MET A 57 0.84 0.39 8.85
CA MET A 57 1.98 0.34 7.94
C MET A 57 3.27 0.39 8.75
N VAL A 58 4.07 -0.66 8.64
CA VAL A 58 5.32 -0.81 9.36
C VAL A 58 6.48 -1.05 8.38
N PRO A 59 7.57 -0.25 8.44
CA PRO A 59 8.74 -0.49 7.60
C PRO A 59 9.37 -1.85 7.88
N VAL A 60 9.74 -2.59 6.84
CA VAL A 60 10.28 -3.96 6.98
C VAL A 60 11.53 -4.04 7.87
N ASP A 61 12.43 -3.06 7.78
CA ASP A 61 13.65 -2.99 8.57
C ASP A 61 13.36 -2.79 10.06
N MET A 62 12.35 -2.01 10.39
CA MET A 62 11.89 -1.87 11.77
C MET A 62 11.25 -3.15 12.31
N VAL A 63 10.50 -3.88 11.47
CA VAL A 63 9.94 -5.19 11.85
C VAL A 63 11.07 -6.17 12.17
N VAL A 64 12.09 -6.27 11.31
CA VAL A 64 13.27 -7.12 11.54
C VAL A 64 14.01 -6.73 12.83
N ASN A 65 14.27 -5.44 13.03
CA ASN A 65 14.91 -4.95 14.26
C ASN A 65 14.08 -5.28 15.51
N SER A 66 12.76 -5.18 15.43
CA SER A 66 11.86 -5.54 16.54
C SER A 66 11.91 -7.05 16.84
N MET A 67 12.00 -7.90 15.82
CA MET A 67 12.10 -9.36 15.99
C MET A 67 13.41 -9.76 16.67
N VAL A 68 14.54 -9.16 16.28
CA VAL A 68 15.84 -9.42 16.92
C VAL A 68 15.82 -8.94 18.37
N ALA A 69 15.29 -7.74 18.63
CA ALA A 69 15.21 -7.18 19.97
C ALA A 69 14.31 -8.02 20.90
N THR A 70 13.15 -8.48 20.42
CA THR A 70 12.25 -9.32 21.20
C THR A 70 12.85 -10.70 21.46
N ALA A 71 13.51 -11.32 20.47
CA ALA A 71 14.20 -12.59 20.66
C ALA A 71 15.28 -12.50 21.76
N TRP A 72 16.11 -11.45 21.72
CA TRP A 72 17.12 -11.21 22.75
C TRP A 72 16.49 -10.98 24.13
N TYR A 73 15.44 -10.16 24.20
CA TYR A 73 14.76 -9.85 25.45
C TYR A 73 14.13 -11.11 26.05
N THR A 74 13.44 -11.91 25.24
CA THR A 74 12.82 -13.17 25.67
C THR A 74 13.87 -14.15 26.17
N ALA A 75 15.01 -14.30 25.48
CA ALA A 75 16.10 -15.18 25.90
C ALA A 75 16.72 -14.79 27.24
N LYS A 76 16.75 -13.49 27.57
CA LYS A 76 17.21 -13.01 28.88
C LYS A 76 16.14 -13.02 29.95
N SER A 77 14.87 -12.96 29.57
CA SER A 77 13.77 -12.94 30.52
C SER A 77 13.49 -14.35 31.02
N ASN A 78 13.46 -14.55 32.34
CA ASN A 78 13.11 -15.84 32.93
C ASN A 78 11.58 -16.00 33.02
N GLN A 79 10.88 -15.70 31.93
CA GLN A 79 9.42 -15.68 31.89
C GLN A 79 8.86 -17.11 31.84
N GLN A 80 8.00 -17.44 32.80
CA GLN A 80 7.32 -18.74 32.86
C GLN A 80 6.28 -18.94 31.74
N GLN A 81 5.82 -17.85 31.13
CA GLN A 81 4.85 -17.85 30.04
C GLN A 81 5.48 -17.28 28.77
N ILE A 82 5.18 -17.87 27.62
CA ILE A 82 5.67 -17.42 26.30
C ILE A 82 5.09 -16.01 26.03
N PRO A 83 5.93 -14.95 25.97
CA PRO A 83 5.45 -13.60 25.70
C PRO A 83 5.07 -13.42 24.24
N ILE A 84 4.18 -12.46 23.99
CA ILE A 84 3.74 -12.13 22.64
C ILE A 84 3.89 -10.64 22.41
N TYR A 85 4.55 -10.30 21.31
CA TYR A 85 4.91 -8.95 20.96
C TYR A 85 4.17 -8.54 19.69
N ASN A 86 3.45 -7.43 19.78
CA ASN A 86 2.74 -6.82 18.66
C ASN A 86 3.48 -5.54 18.25
N TYR A 87 4.04 -5.53 17.05
CA TYR A 87 4.63 -4.33 16.47
C TYR A 87 3.58 -3.62 15.60
N VAL A 88 2.98 -2.56 16.15
CA VAL A 88 1.85 -1.84 15.55
C VAL A 88 2.08 -0.34 15.56
N SER A 89 1.55 0.34 14.54
CA SER A 89 1.64 1.79 14.37
C SER A 89 0.45 2.53 15.00
N SER A 90 -0.75 1.94 14.98
CA SER A 90 -2.00 2.61 15.42
C SER A 90 -2.00 3.14 16.84
N ILE A 91 -1.32 2.47 17.77
CA ILE A 91 -1.39 2.83 19.19
C ILE A 91 -0.49 4.03 19.52
N GLN A 92 0.67 4.11 18.88
CA GLN A 92 1.67 5.13 19.20
C GLN A 92 1.63 6.32 18.26
N LYS A 93 1.48 6.04 16.96
CA LYS A 93 1.52 7.05 15.91
C LYS A 93 0.58 6.63 14.78
N PRO A 94 -0.74 6.70 15.00
CA PRO A 94 -1.70 6.31 13.99
C PRO A 94 -1.52 7.17 12.74
N VAL A 95 -1.53 6.51 11.58
CA VAL A 95 -1.51 7.15 10.27
C VAL A 95 -2.82 6.82 9.56
N THR A 96 -3.54 7.82 9.09
CA THR A 96 -4.72 7.59 8.26
C THR A 96 -4.32 7.37 6.80
N TYR A 97 -5.15 6.68 6.02
CA TYR A 97 -4.89 6.55 4.59
C TYR A 97 -4.82 7.90 3.87
N ASN A 98 -5.59 8.91 4.30
CA ASN A 98 -5.51 10.27 3.77
C ASN A 98 -4.14 10.88 4.06
N GLN A 99 -3.64 10.79 5.30
CA GLN A 99 -2.31 11.27 5.64
C GLN A 99 -1.23 10.56 4.80
N PHE A 100 -1.35 9.24 4.64
CA PHE A 100 -0.44 8.47 3.81
C PHE A 100 -0.47 8.93 2.35
N LEU A 101 -1.66 9.09 1.77
CA LEU A 101 -1.83 9.60 0.41
C LEU A 101 -1.24 11.00 0.24
N GLN A 102 -1.50 11.92 1.17
CA GLN A 102 -0.96 13.28 1.11
C GLN A 102 0.57 13.32 1.16
N HIS A 103 1.20 12.46 1.98
CA HIS A 103 2.66 12.33 1.98
C HIS A 103 3.18 11.79 0.64
N ASN A 104 2.50 10.79 0.07
CA ASN A 104 2.86 10.25 -1.25
C ASN A 104 2.69 11.26 -2.37
N ILE A 105 1.64 12.09 -2.35
CA ILE A 105 1.45 13.17 -3.33
C ILE A 105 2.58 14.19 -3.21
N LYS A 106 2.81 14.69 -1.99
CA LYS A 106 3.82 15.72 -1.71
C LYS A 106 5.21 15.32 -2.18
N HIS A 107 5.60 14.05 -1.97
CA HIS A 107 6.94 13.57 -2.30
C HIS A 107 7.01 12.88 -3.68
N GLY A 108 5.94 12.23 -4.12
CA GLY A 108 5.88 11.44 -5.35
C GLY A 108 5.96 12.28 -6.62
N HIS A 109 5.48 13.53 -6.60
CA HIS A 109 5.65 14.44 -7.74
C HIS A 109 7.12 14.74 -8.08
N HIS A 110 8.04 14.57 -7.14
CA HIS A 110 9.48 14.71 -7.38
C HIS A 110 10.10 13.47 -8.04
N TRP A 111 9.39 12.34 -8.04
CA TRP A 111 9.86 11.05 -8.52
C TRP A 111 8.82 10.39 -9.44
N PRO A 112 8.55 10.97 -10.62
CA PRO A 112 7.52 10.45 -11.52
C PRO A 112 7.90 9.06 -12.06
N THR A 113 6.88 8.21 -12.22
CA THR A 113 7.08 6.86 -12.73
C THR A 113 7.39 6.87 -14.23
N ILE A 114 8.48 6.21 -14.64
CA ILE A 114 8.90 6.10 -16.07
C ILE A 114 7.82 5.39 -16.92
N ARG A 115 7.01 4.54 -16.28
CA ARG A 115 5.92 3.77 -16.90
C ARG A 115 4.54 4.41 -16.66
N ALA A 116 4.47 5.71 -16.42
CA ALA A 116 3.19 6.40 -16.28
C ALA A 116 2.40 6.33 -17.59
N VAL A 117 1.16 5.84 -17.50
CA VAL A 117 0.20 5.81 -18.62
C VAL A 117 -0.80 6.96 -18.53
N TRP A 118 -1.00 7.50 -17.32
CA TRP A 118 -1.81 8.68 -17.06
C TRP A 118 -1.11 9.54 -16.00
N TYR A 119 -1.29 10.86 -16.08
CA TYR A 119 -0.96 11.78 -15.00
C TYR A 119 -1.56 11.33 -13.65
N TYR A 120 -0.77 11.53 -12.59
CA TYR A 120 -1.17 11.23 -11.22
C TYR A 120 -2.51 11.89 -10.89
N SER A 121 -3.55 11.09 -10.68
CA SER A 121 -4.87 11.56 -10.27
C SER A 121 -5.56 10.45 -9.50
N PHE A 122 -5.95 10.72 -8.26
CA PHE A 122 -6.59 9.73 -7.40
C PHE A 122 -7.69 10.36 -6.54
N TRP A 123 -8.89 9.81 -6.67
CA TRP A 123 -10.12 10.30 -6.04
C TRP A 123 -10.71 9.17 -5.20
N PRO A 124 -10.31 9.05 -3.93
CA PRO A 124 -10.91 8.08 -3.01
C PRO A 124 -12.33 8.48 -2.64
N THR A 125 -13.23 7.52 -2.47
CA THR A 125 -14.62 7.80 -2.10
C THR A 125 -15.18 6.76 -1.15
N LYS A 126 -16.02 7.21 -0.21
CA LYS A 126 -16.80 6.34 0.69
C LYS A 126 -18.10 5.85 0.03
N SER A 127 -18.58 6.55 -0.99
CA SER A 127 -19.84 6.22 -1.67
C SER A 127 -19.62 5.15 -2.73
N ARG A 128 -20.32 4.01 -2.58
CA ARG A 128 -20.25 2.90 -3.54
C ARG A 128 -20.74 3.32 -4.92
N THR A 129 -21.79 4.13 -4.99
CA THR A 129 -22.35 4.61 -6.26
C THR A 129 -21.37 5.51 -7.00
N LEU A 130 -20.77 6.48 -6.27
CA LEU A 130 -19.77 7.35 -6.87
C LEU A 130 -18.54 6.56 -7.31
N PHE A 131 -18.10 5.57 -6.52
CA PHE A 131 -17.03 4.66 -6.92
C PHE A 131 -17.36 3.94 -8.22
N MET A 132 -18.56 3.36 -8.36
CA MET A 132 -18.96 2.65 -9.59
C MET A 132 -18.94 3.57 -10.82
N ILE A 133 -19.43 4.81 -10.67
CA ILE A 133 -19.40 5.82 -11.74
C ILE A 133 -17.96 6.18 -12.11
N LEU A 134 -17.12 6.51 -11.12
CA LEU A 134 -15.72 6.86 -11.36
C LEU A 134 -14.92 5.70 -11.95
N ASN A 135 -15.15 4.46 -11.48
CA ASN A 135 -14.50 3.27 -12.00
C ASN A 135 -14.87 3.02 -13.47
N LEU A 136 -16.15 3.19 -13.84
CA LEU A 136 -16.57 3.08 -15.23
C LEU A 136 -15.88 4.15 -16.11
N LEU A 137 -15.86 5.41 -15.66
CA LEU A 137 -15.37 6.55 -16.44
C LEU A 137 -13.84 6.65 -16.51
N LEU A 138 -13.13 6.28 -15.45
CA LEU A 138 -11.67 6.48 -15.31
C LEU A 138 -10.87 5.19 -15.52
N HIS A 139 -11.51 4.02 -15.42
CA HIS A 139 -10.85 2.73 -15.62
C HIS A 139 -11.40 1.98 -16.82
N THR A 140 -12.68 1.59 -16.78
CA THR A 140 -13.26 0.69 -17.79
C THR A 140 -13.28 1.32 -19.19
N ILE A 141 -13.88 2.50 -19.33
CA ILE A 141 -14.00 3.17 -20.64
C ILE A 141 -12.62 3.52 -21.22
N PRO A 142 -11.72 4.22 -20.50
CA PRO A 142 -10.39 4.55 -21.02
C PRO A 142 -9.55 3.30 -21.28
N GLY A 143 -9.64 2.28 -20.44
CA GLY A 143 -8.92 1.02 -20.61
C GLY A 143 -9.32 0.29 -21.89
N LEU A 144 -10.63 0.20 -22.17
CA LEU A 144 -11.13 -0.40 -23.42
C LEU A 144 -10.73 0.40 -24.65
N LEU A 145 -10.79 1.74 -24.59
CA LEU A 145 -10.37 2.60 -25.69
C LEU A 145 -8.88 2.42 -26.01
N LEU A 146 -8.02 2.45 -24.99
CA LEU A 146 -6.58 2.28 -25.15
C LEU A 146 -6.20 0.89 -25.64
N ASP A 147 -6.87 -0.17 -25.16
CA ASP A 147 -6.64 -1.53 -25.63
C ASP A 147 -7.14 -1.74 -27.08
N ALA A 148 -8.25 -1.12 -27.47
CA ALA A 148 -8.73 -1.13 -28.85
C ALA A 148 -7.71 -0.43 -29.77
N MET A 149 -7.20 0.75 -29.38
CA MET A 149 -6.14 1.43 -30.12
C MET A 149 -4.87 0.61 -30.21
N ALA A 150 -4.44 -0.03 -29.11
CA ALA A 150 -3.28 -0.91 -29.10
C ALA A 150 -3.47 -2.05 -30.13
N THR A 151 -4.62 -2.69 -30.12
CA THR A 151 -4.97 -3.78 -31.04
C THR A 151 -4.96 -3.30 -32.50
N MET A 152 -5.54 -2.14 -32.80
CA MET A 152 -5.52 -1.54 -34.15
C MET A 152 -4.11 -1.22 -34.64
N LEU A 153 -3.19 -0.90 -33.72
CA LEU A 153 -1.77 -0.65 -34.00
C LEU A 153 -0.91 -1.93 -33.99
N GLY A 154 -1.53 -3.12 -33.91
CA GLY A 154 -0.83 -4.41 -33.84
C GLY A 154 -0.09 -4.64 -32.52
N LYS A 155 -0.38 -3.85 -31.48
CA LYS A 155 0.17 -3.99 -30.13
C LYS A 155 -0.73 -4.85 -29.25
N LYS A 156 -0.14 -5.44 -28.21
CA LYS A 156 -0.86 -6.26 -27.23
C LYS A 156 -1.71 -5.38 -26.29
N PRO A 157 -3.03 -5.60 -26.17
CA PRO A 157 -3.86 -4.94 -25.17
C PRO A 157 -3.51 -5.43 -23.75
N MET A 158 -3.63 -4.57 -22.74
CA MET A 158 -3.23 -4.88 -21.36
C MET A 158 -4.17 -4.31 -20.29
N LEU A 159 -4.75 -3.13 -20.49
CA LEU A 159 -5.44 -2.39 -19.43
C LEU A 159 -6.78 -3.02 -19.03
N SER A 160 -7.54 -3.54 -19.98
CA SER A 160 -8.81 -4.24 -19.71
C SER A 160 -8.61 -5.45 -18.79
N SER A 161 -7.50 -6.18 -18.94
CA SER A 161 -7.14 -7.32 -18.09
C SER A 161 -6.77 -6.91 -16.65
N VAL A 162 -6.36 -5.66 -16.44
CA VAL A 162 -6.05 -5.10 -15.12
C VAL A 162 -7.34 -4.73 -14.39
N TYR A 163 -8.35 -4.22 -15.11
CA TYR A 163 -9.61 -3.74 -14.51
C TYR A 163 -10.72 -4.79 -14.37
N THR A 164 -10.54 -5.97 -14.95
CA THR A 164 -11.51 -7.07 -14.91
C THR A 164 -11.24 -8.10 -13.80
N LYS A 165 -10.16 -7.90 -13.03
CA LYS A 165 -9.86 -8.65 -11.81
C LYS A 165 -10.51 -8.01 -10.59
#